data_AF-A0A9W6Z8R8-F1
#
_entry.id   AF-A0A9W6Z8R8-F1
#
_cell.length_a   1.000
_cell.length_b   1.000
_cell.length_c   1.000
_cell.angle_alpha   90.00
_cell.angle_beta   90.00
_cell.angle_gamma   90.00
#
_symmetry.space_group_name_H-M   'P 1'
#
loop_
_entity.id
_entity.type
_entity.pdbx_description
1 polymer ?
#
loop_
_entity_poly.entity_id
_entity_poly.type
_entity_poly.pdbx_seq_one_letter_code
_entity_poly.pdbx_strand_id
1 'polypeptide(L)'
;MLKENIVKYKEKNANGKMEKLIELTSKRVEEIEEELAKPIINDDAYERLHTKNKVQKSRKTKQAFFGRPPALLCIHINRSVFDPRTYTVRKNNAKLVFPMKLNLTDYVAESTDINTDARLAFRKQDEAKMKVEKERQDAVTAAAQAQVEQMMKEQELEDSNEANYSKQQVDDLTSETDNESHPDGVSASSTTNAVTDTASSFMSVEMNKSKQVDTNASSIVINDKLTYSLKSAISHFGTHNYGHYIAFRKYRNTWWRISDETVRLSSEEEVLGSQGTFMLFYELSERNDPKDEGILNYDAFSSSSSSSDSEDENNMESESEGGVKLPVDEAKNKEDVDPASEDSKTDALEEELRQEQLIGVQANL
;
A
#
# COMPACT_ATOMS: atom_id res chain seq x y z
N MET A 1 -8.81 -24.79 -2.69
CA MET A 1 -9.52 -25.60 -1.67
C MET A 1 -10.56 -26.56 -2.26
N LEU A 2 -11.75 -26.14 -2.72
CA LEU A 2 -12.77 -27.13 -3.19
C LEU A 2 -12.25 -28.06 -4.31
N LYS A 3 -11.52 -27.51 -5.29
CA LYS A 3 -10.85 -28.31 -6.33
C LYS A 3 -9.82 -29.32 -5.76
N GLU A 4 -9.08 -28.96 -4.71
CA GLU A 4 -8.17 -29.89 -4.02
C GLU A 4 -8.93 -30.96 -3.21
N ASN A 5 -10.09 -30.60 -2.63
CA ASN A 5 -10.94 -31.56 -1.94
C ASN A 5 -11.48 -32.62 -2.91
N ILE A 6 -11.90 -32.22 -4.12
CA ILE A 6 -12.31 -33.15 -5.19
C ILE A 6 -11.17 -34.13 -5.53
N VAL A 7 -9.92 -33.66 -5.65
CA VAL A 7 -8.75 -34.53 -5.88
C VAL A 7 -8.59 -35.53 -4.72
N LYS A 8 -8.59 -35.06 -3.47
CA LYS A 8 -8.48 -35.91 -2.27
C LYS A 8 -9.62 -36.92 -2.12
N TYR A 9 -10.84 -36.57 -2.55
CA TYR A 9 -11.97 -37.49 -2.54
C TYR A 9 -11.83 -38.57 -3.61
N LYS A 10 -11.37 -38.21 -4.82
CA LYS A 10 -11.06 -39.18 -5.89
C LYS A 10 -9.95 -40.16 -5.47
N GLU A 11 -8.87 -39.67 -4.86
CA GLU A 11 -7.79 -40.51 -4.31
C GLU A 11 -8.26 -41.49 -3.23
N LYS A 12 -9.29 -41.12 -2.46
CA LYS A 12 -9.85 -41.95 -1.36
C LYS A 12 -11.05 -42.79 -1.77
N ASN A 13 -11.47 -42.78 -3.04
CA ASN A 13 -12.71 -43.41 -3.49
C ASN A 13 -12.59 -44.93 -3.71
N ALA A 14 -12.02 -45.65 -2.73
CA ALA A 14 -11.68 -47.07 -2.87
C ALA A 14 -12.89 -48.01 -3.11
N ASN A 15 -14.10 -47.60 -2.72
CA ASN A 15 -15.33 -48.40 -2.76
C ASN A 15 -16.54 -47.64 -3.37
N GLY A 16 -16.33 -46.58 -4.17
CA GLY A 16 -17.42 -45.75 -4.73
C GLY A 16 -18.21 -44.92 -3.69
N LYS A 17 -17.89 -45.05 -2.39
CA LYS A 17 -18.61 -44.42 -1.28
C LYS A 17 -18.53 -42.88 -1.26
N MET A 18 -17.63 -42.30 -2.05
CA MET A 18 -17.42 -40.85 -2.14
C MET A 18 -17.96 -40.26 -3.45
N GLU A 19 -18.53 -41.06 -4.36
CA GLU A 19 -18.99 -40.61 -5.70
C GLU A 19 -19.97 -39.42 -5.60
N LYS A 20 -21.01 -39.58 -4.77
CA LYS A 20 -22.05 -38.55 -4.53
C LYS A 20 -21.47 -37.27 -3.92
N LEU A 21 -20.44 -37.38 -3.07
CA LEU A 21 -19.74 -36.22 -2.51
C LEU A 21 -18.85 -35.52 -3.57
N ILE A 22 -18.19 -36.29 -4.45
CA ILE A 22 -17.43 -35.76 -5.58
C ILE A 22 -18.37 -35.02 -6.54
N GLU A 23 -19.52 -35.60 -6.88
CA GLU A 23 -20.54 -35.02 -7.76
C GLU A 23 -21.07 -33.70 -7.18
N LEU A 24 -21.57 -33.71 -5.94
CA LEU A 24 -22.09 -32.51 -5.26
C LEU A 24 -21.03 -31.42 -5.11
N THR A 25 -19.78 -31.77 -4.77
CA THR A 25 -18.70 -30.80 -4.66
C THR A 25 -18.31 -30.23 -6.03
N SER A 26 -18.33 -31.05 -7.10
CA SER A 26 -18.03 -30.61 -8.46
C SER A 26 -19.11 -29.65 -8.98
N LYS A 27 -20.39 -30.01 -8.81
CA LYS A 27 -21.52 -29.13 -9.11
C LYS A 27 -21.44 -27.80 -8.35
N ARG A 28 -21.09 -27.83 -7.05
CA ARG A 28 -20.89 -26.60 -6.26
C ARG A 28 -19.73 -25.75 -6.80
N VAL A 29 -18.65 -26.36 -7.31
CA VAL A 29 -17.57 -25.63 -7.97
C VAL A 29 -18.05 -25.01 -9.27
N GLU A 30 -18.79 -25.74 -10.11
CA GLU A 30 -19.35 -25.22 -11.37
C GLU A 30 -20.29 -24.02 -11.14
N GLU A 31 -21.23 -24.12 -10.18
CA GLU A 31 -22.11 -23.01 -9.81
C GLU A 31 -21.34 -21.78 -9.29
N ILE A 32 -20.24 -21.99 -8.56
CA ILE A 32 -19.37 -20.91 -8.08
C ILE A 32 -18.59 -20.29 -9.25
N GLU A 33 -18.09 -21.09 -10.20
CA GLU A 33 -17.34 -20.57 -11.36
C GLU A 33 -18.24 -19.82 -12.34
N GLU A 34 -19.48 -20.27 -12.54
CA GLU A 34 -20.49 -19.55 -13.33
C GLU A 34 -20.84 -18.19 -12.69
N GLU A 35 -21.03 -18.14 -11.36
CA GLU A 35 -21.32 -16.89 -10.66
C GLU A 35 -20.10 -15.95 -10.64
N LEU A 36 -18.89 -16.48 -10.42
CA LEU A 36 -17.63 -15.72 -10.46
C LEU A 36 -17.22 -15.26 -11.86
N ALA A 37 -17.81 -15.80 -12.94
CA ALA A 37 -17.60 -15.33 -14.29
C ALA A 37 -18.26 -13.96 -14.55
N LYS A 38 -19.38 -13.68 -13.86
CA LYS A 38 -20.20 -12.46 -14.02
C LYS A 38 -19.45 -11.21 -13.55
N PRO A 39 -19.71 -10.04 -14.15
CA PRO A 39 -19.04 -8.78 -13.77
C PRO A 39 -19.54 -8.22 -12.43
N ILE A 40 -20.73 -8.63 -11.97
CA ILE A 40 -21.36 -8.23 -10.71
C ILE A 40 -21.96 -9.49 -10.10
N ILE A 41 -21.72 -9.70 -8.80
CA ILE A 41 -22.28 -10.80 -8.00
C ILE A 41 -23.28 -10.16 -7.04
N ASN A 42 -24.54 -10.60 -7.10
CA ASN A 42 -25.60 -10.08 -6.24
C ASN A 42 -25.53 -10.72 -4.84
N ASP A 43 -26.03 -10.00 -3.82
CA ASP A 43 -26.03 -10.47 -2.43
C ASP A 43 -26.76 -11.82 -2.27
N ASP A 44 -27.89 -12.03 -2.95
CA ASP A 44 -28.62 -13.33 -2.93
C ASP A 44 -27.75 -14.51 -3.40
N ALA A 45 -26.94 -14.30 -4.44
CA ALA A 45 -26.06 -15.32 -4.97
C ALA A 45 -24.86 -15.56 -4.04
N TYR A 46 -24.36 -14.48 -3.43
CA TYR A 46 -23.36 -14.59 -2.36
C TYR A 46 -23.91 -15.38 -1.16
N GLU A 47 -25.09 -15.05 -0.63
CA GLU A 47 -25.67 -15.75 0.52
C GLU A 47 -25.90 -17.24 0.25
N ARG A 48 -26.33 -17.60 -0.96
CA ARG A 48 -26.54 -18.99 -1.41
C ARG A 48 -25.23 -19.79 -1.52
N LEU A 49 -24.16 -19.17 -2.01
CA LEU A 49 -22.88 -19.83 -2.28
C LEU A 49 -21.84 -19.66 -1.16
N HIS A 50 -22.09 -18.80 -0.18
CA HIS A 50 -21.20 -18.52 0.94
C HIS A 50 -21.30 -19.58 2.06
N THR A 51 -20.16 -20.04 2.56
CA THR A 51 -20.07 -20.94 3.72
C THR A 51 -19.97 -20.14 5.03
N LYS A 52 -21.10 -19.94 5.71
CA LYS A 52 -21.19 -19.19 6.99
C LYS A 52 -20.30 -19.76 8.10
N ASN A 53 -20.06 -21.09 8.10
CA ASN A 53 -19.33 -21.79 9.16
C ASN A 53 -17.80 -21.86 8.97
N LYS A 54 -17.24 -21.14 7.99
CA LYS A 54 -15.81 -21.24 7.62
C LYS A 54 -15.08 -19.90 7.78
N VAL A 55 -14.38 -19.74 8.89
CA VAL A 55 -13.56 -18.54 9.15
C VAL A 55 -12.25 -18.61 8.36
N GLN A 56 -12.18 -17.91 7.22
CA GLN A 56 -10.95 -17.74 6.45
C GLN A 56 -10.34 -16.36 6.67
N LYS A 57 -9.07 -16.32 7.09
CA LYS A 57 -8.28 -15.07 7.08
C LYS A 57 -8.10 -14.62 5.63
N SER A 58 -8.56 -13.41 5.33
CA SER A 58 -8.43 -12.77 4.01
C SER A 58 -7.71 -11.44 4.15
N ARG A 59 -6.88 -11.08 3.16
CA ARG A 59 -6.34 -9.73 3.03
C ARG A 59 -7.37 -8.86 2.31
N LYS A 60 -7.76 -7.75 2.93
CA LYS A 60 -8.66 -6.75 2.33
C LYS A 60 -7.88 -5.48 2.03
N THR A 61 -8.14 -4.87 0.88
CA THR A 61 -7.59 -3.57 0.48
C THR A 61 -8.75 -2.59 0.36
N LYS A 62 -8.61 -1.39 0.91
CA LYS A 62 -9.54 -0.28 0.70
C LYS A 62 -8.84 0.79 -0.13
N GLN A 63 -9.44 1.16 -1.25
CA GLN A 63 -9.04 2.31 -2.05
C GLN A 63 -10.12 3.39 -1.94
N ALA A 64 -9.73 4.65 -2.11
CA ALA A 64 -10.63 5.79 -2.05
C ALA A 64 -10.17 6.85 -3.04
N PHE A 65 -11.13 7.42 -3.78
CA PHE A 65 -10.92 8.40 -4.83
C PHE A 65 -11.95 9.52 -4.70
N PHE A 66 -11.63 10.70 -5.21
CA PHE A 66 -12.61 11.78 -5.34
C PHE A 66 -13.51 11.52 -6.56
N GLY A 67 -14.81 11.27 -6.32
CA GLY A 67 -15.80 11.27 -7.41
C GLY A 67 -16.12 12.68 -7.92
N ARG A 68 -16.01 13.69 -7.05
CA ARG A 68 -16.06 15.11 -7.40
C ARG A 68 -15.12 15.89 -6.47
N PRO A 69 -13.92 16.32 -6.91
CA PRO A 69 -12.97 17.00 -6.04
C PRO A 69 -13.48 18.40 -5.64
N PRO A 70 -13.16 18.88 -4.42
CA PRO A 70 -13.64 20.16 -3.92
C PRO A 70 -12.88 21.33 -4.56
N ALA A 71 -13.56 22.45 -4.85
CA ALA A 71 -12.93 23.63 -5.46
C ALA A 71 -11.83 24.26 -4.58
N LEU A 72 -11.98 24.15 -3.25
CA LEU A 72 -10.96 24.46 -2.26
C LEU A 72 -10.61 23.15 -1.54
N LEU A 73 -9.37 22.71 -1.68
CA LEU A 73 -8.82 21.51 -1.08
C LEU A 73 -7.96 21.90 0.14
N CYS A 74 -8.43 21.51 1.32
CA CYS A 74 -7.66 21.59 2.56
C CYS A 74 -6.99 20.23 2.83
N ILE A 75 -5.67 20.22 2.99
CA ILE A 75 -4.87 19.04 3.35
C ILE A 75 -4.29 19.27 4.75
N HIS A 76 -4.80 18.53 5.74
CA HIS A 76 -4.24 18.51 7.09
C HIS A 76 -3.16 17.42 7.20
N ILE A 77 -1.96 17.82 7.61
CA ILE A 77 -0.80 16.93 7.76
C ILE A 77 -0.81 16.38 9.18
N ASN A 78 -1.29 15.15 9.36
CA ASN A 78 -1.27 14.51 10.68
C ASN A 78 0.18 14.27 11.14
N ARG A 79 0.62 15.08 12.10
CA ARG A 79 1.94 14.97 12.75
C ARG A 79 1.86 14.38 14.15
N SER A 80 0.68 14.02 14.66
CA SER A 80 0.54 13.40 15.98
C SER A 80 0.87 11.91 15.90
N VAL A 81 1.87 11.46 16.66
CA VAL A 81 2.33 10.07 16.68
C VAL A 81 2.49 9.61 18.12
N PHE A 82 1.83 8.52 18.48
CA PHE A 82 2.03 7.87 19.77
C PHE A 82 3.34 7.06 19.78
N ASP A 83 4.19 7.30 20.77
CA ASP A 83 5.46 6.58 20.95
C ASP A 83 5.27 5.48 22.01
N PRO A 84 5.16 4.19 21.62
CA PRO A 84 4.83 3.11 22.53
C PRO A 84 5.93 2.78 23.56
N ARG A 85 7.14 3.33 23.40
CA ARG A 85 8.24 3.14 24.37
C ARG A 85 8.19 4.18 25.50
N THR A 86 7.70 5.38 25.22
CA THR A 86 7.55 6.45 26.22
C THR A 86 6.12 6.60 26.71
N TYR A 87 5.15 5.97 26.04
CA TYR A 87 3.70 6.13 26.26
C TYR A 87 3.23 7.60 26.12
N THR A 88 3.97 8.41 25.36
CA THR A 88 3.65 9.82 25.11
C THR A 88 3.29 10.09 23.65
N VAL A 89 2.47 11.11 23.44
CA VAL A 89 2.21 11.63 22.09
C VAL A 89 3.32 12.61 21.72
N ARG A 90 3.92 12.40 20.55
CA ARG A 90 5.03 13.18 20.00
C ARG A 90 4.67 13.74 18.64
N LYS A 91 5.37 14.79 18.24
CA LYS A 91 5.21 15.41 16.92
C LYS A 91 6.20 14.81 15.93
N ASN A 92 5.68 14.34 14.79
CA ASN A 92 6.47 13.94 13.64
C ASN A 92 6.98 15.20 12.90
N ASN A 93 8.28 15.46 13.04
CA ASN A 93 8.97 16.59 12.43
C ASN A 93 9.56 16.27 11.04
N ALA A 94 9.20 15.14 10.42
CA ALA A 94 9.62 14.82 9.05
C ALA A 94 9.32 15.97 8.08
N LYS A 95 10.31 16.32 7.24
CA LYS A 95 10.15 17.34 6.21
C LYS A 95 9.08 16.86 5.21
N LEU A 96 8.11 17.73 4.93
CA LEU A 96 7.14 17.53 3.87
C LEU A 96 7.63 18.30 2.64
N VAL A 97 7.56 17.68 1.47
CA VAL A 97 7.70 18.37 0.18
C VAL A 97 6.33 18.38 -0.46
N PHE A 98 5.89 19.54 -0.93
CA PHE A 98 4.60 19.75 -1.59
C PHE A 98 4.80 20.71 -2.77
N PRO A 99 4.03 20.57 -3.86
CA PRO A 99 4.24 21.38 -5.06
C PRO A 99 3.45 22.70 -5.03
N MET A 100 3.91 23.72 -5.75
CA MET A 100 3.12 24.95 -5.97
C MET A 100 1.86 24.69 -6.80
N LYS A 101 1.92 23.72 -7.72
CA LYS A 101 0.78 23.21 -8.49
C LYS A 101 0.57 21.72 -8.22
N LEU A 102 -0.60 21.35 -7.71
CA LEU A 102 -0.99 19.97 -7.42
C LEU A 102 -1.98 19.49 -8.47
N ASN A 103 -1.66 18.42 -9.21
CA ASN A 103 -2.61 17.79 -10.12
C ASN A 103 -3.33 16.62 -9.41
N LEU A 104 -4.67 16.59 -9.47
CA LEU A 104 -5.48 15.57 -8.81
C LEU A 104 -5.95 14.42 -9.73
N THR A 105 -5.52 14.34 -10.99
CA THR A 105 -5.97 13.29 -11.94
C THR A 105 -5.80 11.89 -11.35
N ASP A 106 -4.65 11.62 -10.73
CA ASP A 106 -4.33 10.31 -10.15
C ASP A 106 -5.12 9.98 -8.86
N TYR A 107 -5.89 10.93 -8.31
CA TYR A 107 -6.74 10.76 -7.13
C TYR A 107 -8.25 10.91 -7.40
N VAL A 108 -8.63 11.19 -8.65
CA VAL A 108 -10.03 11.30 -9.09
C VAL A 108 -10.47 10.01 -9.80
N ALA A 109 -11.74 9.65 -9.65
CA ALA A 109 -12.37 8.56 -10.38
C ALA A 109 -13.73 9.05 -10.91
N GLU A 110 -13.82 9.33 -12.20
CA GLU A 110 -15.07 9.68 -12.85
C GLU A 110 -15.94 8.43 -13.06
N SER A 111 -17.27 8.58 -13.05
CA SER A 111 -18.21 7.44 -13.18
C SER A 111 -17.99 6.55 -14.42
N THR A 112 -17.41 7.12 -15.49
CA THR A 112 -17.06 6.44 -16.75
C THR A 112 -15.76 5.64 -16.66
N ASP A 113 -14.83 6.03 -15.79
CA ASP A 113 -13.51 5.42 -15.58
C ASP A 113 -13.54 4.29 -14.55
N ILE A 114 -14.55 4.24 -13.68
CA ILE A 114 -14.71 3.15 -12.70
C ILE A 114 -14.96 1.81 -13.42
N ASN A 115 -14.25 0.77 -12.99
CA ASN A 115 -14.55 -0.62 -13.31
C ASN A 115 -15.51 -1.22 -12.28
N THR A 116 -16.55 -1.90 -12.78
CA THR A 116 -17.51 -2.64 -11.95
C THR A 116 -17.03 -4.05 -11.60
N ASP A 117 -16.14 -4.62 -12.41
CA ASP A 117 -15.55 -5.93 -12.18
C ASP A 117 -14.39 -5.83 -11.16
N ALA A 118 -14.59 -6.40 -9.99
CA ALA A 118 -13.62 -6.39 -8.89
C ALA A 118 -12.32 -7.19 -9.17
N ARG A 119 -12.23 -7.90 -10.30
CA ARG A 119 -11.02 -8.59 -10.77
C ARG A 119 -10.06 -7.62 -11.49
N LEU A 120 -10.55 -6.48 -11.95
CA LEU A 120 -9.79 -5.46 -12.67
C LEU A 120 -9.28 -4.36 -11.73
N ALA A 121 -8.43 -3.46 -12.24
CA ALA A 121 -8.04 -2.26 -11.50
C ALA A 121 -9.29 -1.38 -11.28
N PHE A 122 -9.40 -0.70 -10.13
CA PHE A 122 -10.61 0.11 -9.81
C PHE A 122 -10.93 1.18 -10.87
N ARG A 123 -9.89 1.69 -11.55
CA ARG A 123 -10.00 2.62 -12.68
C ARG A 123 -9.44 2.02 -13.96
N LYS A 124 -10.12 2.24 -15.08
CA LYS A 124 -9.71 1.78 -16.42
C LYS A 124 -8.37 2.39 -16.83
N GLN A 125 -8.14 3.66 -16.53
CA GLN A 125 -6.87 4.33 -16.81
C GLN A 125 -5.67 3.69 -16.07
N ASP A 126 -5.89 3.04 -14.91
CA ASP A 126 -4.82 2.39 -14.16
C ASP A 126 -4.42 1.04 -14.76
N GLU A 127 -5.29 0.37 -15.54
CA GLU A 127 -4.94 -0.89 -16.22
C GLU A 127 -3.78 -0.69 -17.21
N ALA A 128 -3.83 0.39 -18.00
CA ALA A 128 -2.77 0.74 -18.92
C ALA A 128 -1.45 1.03 -18.20
N LYS A 129 -1.50 1.78 -17.08
CA LYS A 129 -0.33 2.05 -16.22
C LYS A 129 0.24 0.76 -15.64
N MET A 130 -0.61 -0.13 -15.10
CA MET A 130 -0.20 -1.42 -14.54
C MET A 130 0.42 -2.34 -15.59
N LYS A 131 -0.11 -2.36 -16.82
CA LYS A 131 0.47 -3.16 -17.92
C LYS A 131 1.87 -2.67 -18.28
N VAL A 132 2.06 -1.36 -18.43
CA VAL A 132 3.37 -0.76 -18.73
C VAL A 132 4.37 -0.98 -17.59
N GLU A 133 3.98 -0.77 -16.34
CA GLU A 133 4.89 -1.00 -15.20
C GLU A 133 5.22 -2.48 -15.03
N LYS A 134 4.28 -3.39 -15.31
CA LYS A 134 4.56 -4.83 -15.34
C LYS A 134 5.54 -5.19 -16.43
N GLU A 135 5.33 -4.74 -17.68
CA GLU A 135 6.25 -4.98 -18.80
C GLU A 135 7.67 -4.44 -18.50
N ARG A 136 7.75 -3.27 -17.84
CA ARG A 136 9.01 -2.70 -17.37
C ARG A 136 9.67 -3.56 -16.29
N GLN A 137 8.90 -4.02 -15.30
CA GLN A 137 9.41 -4.85 -14.21
C GLN A 137 9.86 -6.23 -14.70
N ASP A 138 9.10 -6.87 -15.58
CA ASP A 138 9.43 -8.14 -16.20
C ASP A 138 10.75 -8.01 -17.01
N ALA A 139 10.95 -6.91 -17.73
CA ALA A 139 12.20 -6.61 -18.44
C ALA A 139 13.40 -6.39 -17.50
N VAL A 140 13.22 -5.68 -16.37
CA VAL A 140 14.27 -5.51 -15.35
C VAL A 140 14.65 -6.84 -14.71
N THR A 141 13.66 -7.69 -14.40
CA THR A 141 13.90 -9.02 -13.83
C THR A 141 14.61 -9.95 -14.83
N ALA A 142 14.23 -9.92 -16.11
CA ALA A 142 14.92 -10.67 -17.16
C ALA A 142 16.38 -10.22 -17.35
N ALA A 143 16.64 -8.90 -17.31
CA ALA A 143 18.00 -8.36 -17.38
C ALA A 143 18.87 -8.80 -16.19
N ALA A 144 18.32 -8.78 -14.97
CA ALA A 144 19.01 -9.26 -13.77
C ALA A 144 19.30 -10.77 -13.83
N GLN A 145 18.35 -11.58 -14.33
CA GLN A 145 18.56 -13.01 -14.53
C GLN A 145 19.67 -13.30 -15.56
N ALA A 146 19.69 -12.57 -16.67
CA ALA A 146 20.74 -12.71 -17.70
C ALA A 146 22.14 -12.34 -17.18
N GLN A 147 22.24 -11.31 -16.32
CA GLN A 147 23.51 -10.94 -15.67
C GLN A 147 24.00 -12.05 -14.72
N VAL A 148 23.11 -12.64 -13.92
CA VAL A 148 23.46 -13.77 -13.04
C VAL A 148 23.90 -14.99 -13.85
N GLU A 149 23.21 -15.31 -14.96
CA GLU A 149 23.59 -16.42 -15.84
C GLU A 149 24.96 -16.18 -16.51
N GLN A 150 25.27 -14.93 -16.89
CA GLN A 150 26.59 -14.58 -17.42
C GLN A 150 27.70 -14.74 -16.36
N MET A 151 27.49 -14.24 -15.13
CA MET A 151 28.47 -14.41 -14.05
C MET A 151 28.74 -15.88 -13.73
N MET A 152 27.71 -16.73 -13.71
CA MET A 152 27.88 -18.17 -13.50
C MET A 152 28.70 -18.83 -14.62
N LYS A 153 28.47 -18.45 -15.88
CA LYS A 153 29.24 -18.96 -17.03
C LYS A 153 30.70 -18.48 -17.04
N GLU A 154 30.96 -17.25 -16.61
CA GLU A 154 32.31 -16.72 -16.45
C GLU A 154 33.05 -17.48 -15.34
N GLN A 155 32.39 -17.75 -14.21
CA GLN A 155 32.95 -18.58 -13.13
C GLN A 155 33.23 -20.03 -13.56
N GLU A 156 32.32 -20.70 -14.29
CA GLU A 156 32.54 -22.05 -14.84
C GLU A 156 33.72 -22.09 -15.84
N LEU A 157 33.96 -20.99 -16.58
CA LEU A 157 35.12 -20.83 -17.46
C LEU A 157 36.43 -20.63 -16.68
N GLU A 158 36.40 -19.91 -15.56
CA GLU A 158 37.58 -19.77 -14.68
C GLU A 158 37.92 -21.10 -14.01
N ASP A 159 36.95 -21.77 -13.37
CA ASP A 159 37.12 -23.08 -12.72
C ASP A 159 37.66 -24.15 -13.69
N SER A 160 37.18 -24.16 -14.94
CA SER A 160 37.64 -25.12 -15.97
C SER A 160 39.02 -24.78 -16.55
N ASN A 161 39.44 -23.52 -16.54
CA ASN A 161 40.80 -23.13 -16.91
C ASN A 161 41.80 -23.48 -15.80
N GLU A 162 41.46 -23.25 -14.53
CA GLU A 162 42.31 -23.61 -13.39
C GLU A 162 42.47 -25.13 -13.24
N ALA A 163 41.41 -25.90 -13.54
CA ALA A 163 41.49 -27.36 -13.65
C ALA A 163 42.42 -27.85 -14.79
N ASN A 164 42.49 -27.12 -15.92
CA ASN A 164 43.44 -27.45 -17.00
C ASN A 164 44.88 -27.08 -16.63
N TYR A 165 45.10 -25.94 -15.97
CA TYR A 165 46.43 -25.52 -15.50
C TYR A 165 47.00 -26.51 -14.49
N SER A 166 46.16 -26.99 -13.56
CA SER A 166 46.51 -28.02 -12.57
C SER A 166 46.86 -29.38 -13.20
N LYS A 167 46.32 -29.67 -14.40
CA LYS A 167 46.53 -30.95 -15.10
C LYS A 167 47.79 -30.98 -15.96
N GLN A 168 48.36 -29.83 -16.32
CA GLN A 168 49.62 -29.74 -17.06
C GLN A 168 50.88 -29.86 -16.19
N GLN A 169 50.77 -29.83 -14.85
CA GLN A 169 51.91 -29.93 -13.92
C GLN A 169 52.17 -31.33 -13.34
N VAL A 170 51.40 -32.36 -13.73
CA VAL A 170 51.53 -33.73 -13.17
C VAL A 170 52.18 -34.77 -14.09
N ASP A 171 52.53 -34.41 -15.33
CA ASP A 171 53.08 -35.35 -16.34
C ASP A 171 54.59 -35.14 -16.66
N ASP A 172 55.31 -34.23 -15.99
CA ASP A 172 56.75 -34.02 -16.25
C ASP A 172 57.58 -33.70 -14.99
N LEU A 173 57.99 -34.74 -14.25
CA LEU A 173 59.19 -34.71 -13.40
C LEU A 173 59.82 -36.12 -13.27
N THR A 174 60.79 -36.41 -14.13
CA THR A 174 61.86 -37.40 -13.83
C THR A 174 63.25 -36.78 -14.08
N SER A 175 64.24 -37.22 -13.28
CA SER A 175 65.68 -36.89 -13.33
C SER A 175 66.17 -35.50 -12.88
N GLU A 176 66.60 -35.46 -11.62
CA GLU A 176 67.84 -34.89 -11.05
C GLU A 176 68.69 -33.85 -11.82
N THR A 177 69.11 -32.77 -11.14
CA THR A 177 70.47 -32.66 -10.54
C THR A 177 70.64 -31.41 -9.67
N ASP A 178 71.70 -31.41 -8.85
CA ASP A 178 71.89 -30.55 -7.66
C ASP A 178 72.34 -29.11 -7.92
N ASN A 179 71.96 -28.18 -7.02
CA ASN A 179 72.96 -27.50 -6.18
C ASN A 179 72.38 -26.76 -4.95
N GLU A 180 73.25 -26.54 -3.96
CA GLU A 180 72.92 -26.09 -2.60
C GLU A 180 72.66 -24.57 -2.44
N SER A 181 71.72 -24.19 -1.58
CA SER A 181 72.02 -23.33 -0.39
C SER A 181 70.79 -23.09 0.51
N HIS A 182 71.06 -23.04 1.83
CA HIS A 182 70.16 -22.80 2.97
C HIS A 182 70.94 -21.89 3.96
N PRO A 183 70.40 -21.40 5.10
CA PRO A 183 69.01 -21.36 5.62
C PRO A 183 68.55 -19.87 5.76
N ASP A 184 67.44 -19.40 6.37
CA ASP A 184 66.60 -19.72 7.54
C ASP A 184 65.13 -19.36 7.19
N GLY A 185 64.04 -19.77 7.85
CA GLY A 185 63.85 -20.47 9.13
C GLY A 185 62.47 -20.10 9.70
N VAL A 186 61.47 -20.98 9.48
CA VAL A 186 60.28 -21.35 10.30
C VAL A 186 59.82 -20.38 11.43
N SER A 187 58.54 -20.08 11.71
CA SER A 187 57.21 -20.67 11.39
C SER A 187 56.12 -19.59 11.69
N ALA A 188 54.79 -19.75 11.65
CA ALA A 188 53.88 -20.90 11.57
C ALA A 188 52.49 -20.53 10.97
N SER A 189 51.53 -21.47 11.06
CA SER A 189 50.12 -21.39 10.62
C SER A 189 49.17 -20.68 11.60
N SER A 190 48.08 -20.06 11.08
CA SER A 190 46.73 -20.19 11.65
C SER A 190 45.63 -19.82 10.65
N THR A 191 44.70 -20.75 10.43
CA THR A 191 43.47 -20.62 9.63
C THR A 191 42.45 -19.69 10.28
N THR A 192 41.71 -18.87 9.52
CA THR A 192 40.27 -18.60 9.77
C THR A 192 39.55 -18.15 8.48
N ASN A 193 38.36 -18.70 8.25
CA ASN A 193 37.43 -18.19 7.24
C ASN A 193 36.68 -16.98 7.80
N ALA A 194 36.52 -15.92 7.01
CA ALA A 194 35.57 -14.85 7.27
C ALA A 194 35.00 -14.31 5.96
N VAL A 195 33.81 -14.79 5.60
CA VAL A 195 32.99 -14.24 4.50
C VAL A 195 32.64 -12.79 4.87
N THR A 196 32.93 -11.82 3.99
CA THR A 196 32.53 -10.41 4.19
C THR A 196 31.92 -9.80 2.94
N ASP A 197 30.88 -9.01 3.18
CA ASP A 197 29.99 -8.40 2.20
C ASP A 197 30.68 -7.71 1.02
N THR A 198 30.41 -8.16 -0.20
CA THR A 198 30.77 -7.44 -1.44
C THR A 198 29.56 -7.30 -2.37
N ALA A 199 28.41 -6.85 -1.82
CA ALA A 199 27.17 -6.62 -2.57
C ALA A 199 26.74 -5.14 -2.68
N SER A 200 27.47 -4.21 -2.05
CA SER A 200 27.04 -2.80 -1.92
C SER A 200 27.95 -1.76 -2.58
N SER A 201 28.96 -2.15 -3.37
CA SER A 201 29.93 -1.23 -4.00
C SER A 201 29.95 -1.23 -5.54
N PHE A 202 28.98 -1.87 -6.18
CA PHE A 202 28.80 -1.90 -7.64
C PHE A 202 27.43 -1.30 -8.01
N MET A 203 27.28 0.01 -7.83
CA MET A 203 26.21 0.81 -8.46
C MET A 203 26.67 2.27 -8.64
N SER A 204 27.72 2.44 -9.43
CA SER A 204 28.21 3.70 -9.99
C SER A 204 29.13 3.35 -11.15
N VAL A 205 29.01 4.08 -12.28
CA VAL A 205 29.44 3.64 -13.63
C VAL A 205 28.50 2.52 -14.12
N GLU A 206 27.73 2.62 -15.21
CA GLU A 206 27.90 3.45 -16.42
C GLU A 206 26.53 3.84 -17.03
N MET A 207 26.20 5.14 -17.08
CA MET A 207 25.08 5.66 -17.89
C MET A 207 25.57 6.83 -18.75
N ASN A 208 26.11 6.53 -19.93
CA ASN A 208 26.19 7.49 -21.04
C ASN A 208 26.49 6.80 -22.38
N LYS A 209 25.45 6.25 -23.02
CA LYS A 209 25.47 6.04 -24.48
C LYS A 209 24.06 6.15 -25.06
N SER A 210 23.69 7.36 -25.44
CA SER A 210 22.43 7.65 -26.11
C SER A 210 22.40 7.03 -27.50
N LYS A 211 21.52 6.04 -27.70
CA LYS A 211 20.81 5.87 -28.96
C LYS A 211 19.37 6.32 -28.72
N GLN A 212 18.89 7.25 -29.54
CA GLN A 212 17.47 7.60 -29.55
C GLN A 212 16.66 6.36 -29.90
N VAL A 213 15.79 5.97 -28.99
CA VAL A 213 14.65 5.09 -29.27
C VAL A 213 13.43 5.96 -29.04
N ASP A 214 12.72 6.28 -30.12
CA ASP A 214 11.47 7.03 -30.08
C ASP A 214 10.38 6.19 -29.43
N THR A 215 10.42 6.15 -28.10
CA THR A 215 9.30 5.66 -27.30
C THR A 215 8.22 6.73 -27.32
N ASN A 216 7.13 6.44 -28.06
CA ASN A 216 5.87 7.13 -27.87
C ASN A 216 5.45 6.94 -26.40
N ALA A 217 5.82 7.88 -25.55
CA ALA A 217 5.36 7.94 -24.18
C ALA A 217 3.84 8.11 -24.23
N SER A 218 3.11 7.04 -23.91
CA SER A 218 1.66 7.05 -23.75
C SER A 218 1.29 8.24 -22.87
N SER A 219 0.73 9.29 -23.49
CA SER A 219 0.48 10.54 -22.82
C SER A 219 -0.43 10.28 -21.64
N ILE A 220 0.10 10.44 -20.42
CA ILE A 220 -0.72 10.58 -19.22
C ILE A 220 -1.74 11.66 -19.58
N VAL A 221 -3.03 11.33 -19.51
CA VAL A 221 -4.10 12.30 -19.78
C VAL A 221 -4.14 13.23 -18.57
N ILE A 222 -3.22 14.18 -18.53
CA ILE A 222 -3.16 15.25 -17.53
C ILE A 222 -4.44 16.04 -17.73
N ASN A 223 -5.39 15.87 -16.82
CA ASN A 223 -6.60 16.65 -16.85
C ASN A 223 -6.25 18.03 -16.29
N ASP A 224 -6.02 19.02 -17.18
CA ASP A 224 -5.69 20.39 -16.79
C ASP A 224 -6.74 20.99 -15.85
N LYS A 225 -8.01 20.57 -16.00
CA LYS A 225 -9.16 20.95 -15.15
C LYS A 225 -9.10 20.37 -13.74
N LEU A 226 -8.12 19.53 -13.43
CA LEU A 226 -7.83 18.97 -12.10
C LEU A 226 -6.52 19.51 -11.52
N THR A 227 -5.99 20.61 -12.07
CA THR A 227 -4.80 21.30 -11.55
C THR A 227 -5.20 22.34 -10.51
N TYR A 228 -4.60 22.24 -9.33
CA TYR A 228 -4.80 23.16 -8.21
C TYR A 228 -3.55 24.01 -8.00
N SER A 229 -3.75 25.25 -7.58
CA SER A 229 -2.69 26.18 -7.20
C SER A 229 -2.64 26.29 -5.67
N LEU A 230 -1.46 26.24 -5.07
CA LEU A 230 -1.29 26.49 -3.64
C LEU A 230 -1.59 27.95 -3.32
N LYS A 231 -2.37 28.19 -2.25
CA LYS A 231 -2.83 29.51 -1.83
C LYS A 231 -2.41 29.86 -0.41
N SER A 232 -2.39 28.88 0.49
CA SER A 232 -1.81 29.08 1.81
C SER A 232 -1.18 27.81 2.39
N ALA A 233 -0.14 28.00 3.19
CA ALA A 233 0.50 26.96 3.99
C ALA A 233 0.56 27.44 5.44
N ILE A 234 0.10 26.62 6.37
CA ILE A 234 0.20 26.87 7.81
C ILE A 234 1.32 26.00 8.35
N SER A 235 2.28 26.57 9.06
CA SER A 235 3.41 25.85 9.67
C SER A 235 3.40 25.99 11.19
N HIS A 236 3.58 24.86 11.89
CA HIS A 236 3.66 24.80 13.35
C HIS A 236 5.09 24.52 13.80
N PHE A 237 5.68 25.42 14.59
CA PHE A 237 7.02 25.28 15.18
C PHE A 237 6.90 24.89 16.66
N GLY A 238 7.75 24.01 17.16
CA GLY A 238 7.67 23.50 18.54
C GLY A 238 7.18 22.06 18.63
N THR A 239 6.69 21.68 19.81
CA THR A 239 6.36 20.31 20.23
C THR A 239 4.97 19.86 19.75
N HIS A 240 4.44 18.75 20.31
CA HIS A 240 3.05 18.35 20.09
C HIS A 240 2.06 19.25 20.88
N ASN A 241 2.40 19.60 22.12
CA ASN A 241 1.48 20.26 23.05
C ASN A 241 1.60 21.80 23.06
N TYR A 242 2.78 22.30 22.70
CA TYR A 242 3.14 23.72 22.72
C TYR A 242 3.96 24.08 21.50
N GLY A 243 3.73 25.27 20.97
CA GLY A 243 4.47 25.79 19.84
C GLY A 243 3.85 27.06 19.29
N HIS A 244 4.28 27.43 18.09
CA HIS A 244 3.87 28.64 17.41
C HIS A 244 3.38 28.36 15.99
N TYR A 245 2.29 29.01 15.58
CA TYR A 245 1.72 28.89 14.25
C TYR A 245 2.03 30.13 13.42
N ILE A 246 2.49 29.91 12.18
CA ILE A 246 2.60 30.98 11.18
C ILE A 246 1.80 30.59 9.94
N ALA A 247 1.31 31.61 9.24
CA ALA A 247 0.62 31.45 7.97
C ALA A 247 1.47 32.03 6.83
N PHE A 248 1.63 31.26 5.76
CA PHE A 248 2.00 31.78 4.46
C PHE A 248 0.72 31.91 3.63
N ARG A 249 0.45 33.09 3.06
CA ARG A 249 -0.68 33.31 2.13
C ARG A 249 -0.19 33.95 0.85
N LYS A 250 -0.64 33.42 -0.29
CA LYS A 250 -0.50 34.04 -1.60
C LYS A 250 -1.67 34.99 -1.84
N TYR A 251 -1.36 36.19 -2.31
CA TYR A 251 -2.33 37.21 -2.71
C TYR A 251 -1.70 38.10 -3.78
N ARG A 252 -2.38 38.30 -4.93
CA ARG A 252 -1.88 39.17 -6.02
C ARG A 252 -0.46 38.77 -6.48
N ASN A 253 -0.31 37.49 -6.77
CA ASN A 253 0.93 36.76 -7.04
C ASN A 253 2.07 36.87 -5.99
N THR A 254 1.88 37.62 -4.90
CA THR A 254 2.88 37.85 -3.84
C THR A 254 2.65 36.90 -2.66
N TRP A 255 3.74 36.35 -2.11
CA TRP A 255 3.70 35.54 -0.89
C TRP A 255 3.96 36.38 0.36
N TRP A 256 3.09 36.21 1.34
CA TRP A 256 3.13 36.89 2.63
C TRP A 256 3.33 35.88 3.75
N ARG A 257 4.31 36.11 4.62
CA ARG A 257 4.47 35.39 5.88
C ARG A 257 3.87 36.23 7.00
N ILE A 258 2.91 35.65 7.70
CA ILE A 258 2.16 36.24 8.81
C ILE A 258 2.47 35.42 10.06
N SER A 259 2.92 36.10 11.11
CA SER A 259 3.22 35.55 12.43
C SER A 259 2.75 36.58 13.43
N ASP A 260 1.54 36.40 13.94
CA ASP A 260 0.88 37.35 14.84
C ASP A 260 0.80 38.75 14.20
N GLU A 261 1.22 39.79 14.90
CA GLU A 261 1.33 41.16 14.37
C GLU A 261 2.40 41.32 13.27
N THR A 262 3.34 40.38 13.12
CA THR A 262 4.44 40.48 12.16
C THR A 262 4.04 39.94 10.78
N VAL A 263 3.79 40.86 9.85
CA VAL A 263 3.54 40.57 8.42
C VAL A 263 4.74 40.99 7.58
N ARG A 264 5.29 40.08 6.77
CA ARG A 264 6.35 40.40 5.80
C ARG A 264 6.21 39.65 4.48
N LEU A 265 6.92 40.13 3.47
CA LEU A 265 7.12 39.39 2.22
C LEU A 265 7.89 38.08 2.47
N SER A 266 7.63 37.10 1.60
CA SER A 266 8.23 35.77 1.60
C SER A 266 8.44 35.32 0.15
N SER A 267 9.41 34.44 -0.09
CA SER A 267 9.65 33.87 -1.41
C SER A 267 8.96 32.51 -1.57
N GLU A 268 8.79 32.04 -2.81
CA GLU A 268 8.21 30.72 -3.06
C GLU A 268 9.08 29.60 -2.44
N GLU A 269 10.40 29.76 -2.47
CA GLU A 269 11.37 28.82 -1.88
C GLU A 269 11.26 28.78 -0.35
N GLU A 270 10.98 29.91 0.32
CA GLU A 270 10.73 29.93 1.76
C GLU A 270 9.44 29.18 2.11
N VAL A 271 8.38 29.36 1.31
CA VAL A 271 7.08 28.69 1.50
C VAL A 271 7.21 27.18 1.31
N LEU A 272 7.76 26.75 0.17
CA LEU A 272 7.95 25.32 -0.16
C LEU A 272 9.03 24.64 0.70
N GLY A 273 9.99 25.41 1.21
CA GLY A 273 11.02 24.96 2.14
C GLY A 273 10.59 24.93 3.61
N SER A 274 9.40 25.44 3.93
CA SER A 274 8.94 25.65 5.31
C SER A 274 8.91 24.36 6.13
N GLN A 275 9.53 24.40 7.31
CA GLN A 275 9.47 23.27 8.25
C GLN A 275 8.16 23.31 9.05
N GLY A 276 7.72 22.14 9.52
CA GLY A 276 6.55 22.05 10.39
C GLY A 276 5.20 22.28 9.70
N THR A 277 5.14 22.28 8.36
CA THR A 277 3.89 22.39 7.57
C THR A 277 2.80 21.50 8.13
N PHE A 278 1.72 22.11 8.59
CA PHE A 278 0.63 21.51 9.33
C PHE A 278 -0.66 21.45 8.49
N MET A 279 -0.96 22.51 7.73
CA MET A 279 -2.08 22.52 6.79
C MET A 279 -1.67 23.18 5.47
N LEU A 280 -2.23 22.67 4.36
CA LEU A 280 -2.08 23.25 3.03
C LEU A 280 -3.48 23.54 2.46
N PHE A 281 -3.62 24.70 1.81
CA PHE A 281 -4.83 25.13 1.14
C PHE A 281 -4.54 25.35 -0.33
N TYR A 282 -5.22 24.57 -1.15
CA TYR A 282 -5.15 24.58 -2.60
C TYR A 282 -6.50 25.03 -3.16
N GLU A 283 -6.49 25.87 -4.18
CA GLU A 283 -7.70 26.26 -4.93
C GLU A 283 -7.59 25.74 -6.37
N LEU A 284 -8.71 25.29 -6.94
CA LEU A 284 -8.74 24.79 -8.31
C LEU A 284 -8.39 25.92 -9.28
N SER A 285 -7.45 25.69 -10.21
CA SER A 285 -6.83 26.78 -10.97
C SER A 285 -7.79 27.49 -11.93
N GLU A 286 -8.79 26.78 -12.47
CA GLU A 286 -9.90 27.38 -13.25
C GLU A 286 -10.76 28.39 -12.44
N ARG A 287 -10.60 28.42 -11.11
CA ARG A 287 -11.37 29.24 -10.16
C ARG A 287 -10.51 30.23 -9.38
N ASN A 288 -9.26 30.44 -9.80
CA ASN A 288 -8.39 31.47 -9.24
C ASN A 288 -9.07 32.87 -9.36
N ASP A 289 -8.98 33.72 -8.34
CA ASP A 289 -9.39 35.14 -8.47
C ASP A 289 -8.52 35.79 -9.55
N PRO A 290 -9.08 36.46 -10.58
CA PRO A 290 -8.29 37.19 -11.57
C PRO A 290 -7.31 38.22 -10.97
N LYS A 291 -7.59 38.70 -9.74
CA LYS A 291 -6.66 39.57 -8.99
C LYS A 291 -5.34 38.88 -8.65
N ASP A 292 -5.29 37.55 -8.57
CA ASP A 292 -4.06 36.81 -8.28
C ASP A 292 -3.04 36.82 -9.43
N GLU A 293 -3.43 37.25 -10.64
CA GLU A 293 -2.49 37.48 -11.75
C GLU A 293 -1.88 38.89 -11.73
N GLY A 294 -2.50 39.85 -11.02
CA GLY A 294 -1.96 41.21 -10.88
C GLY A 294 -0.79 41.24 -9.89
N ILE A 295 0.40 41.61 -10.36
CA ILE A 295 1.59 41.79 -9.50
C ILE A 295 1.45 43.07 -8.68
N LEU A 296 1.65 42.98 -7.36
CA LEU A 296 1.84 44.15 -6.50
C LEU A 296 3.25 44.72 -6.66
N ASN A 297 3.37 45.93 -7.23
CA ASN A 297 4.63 46.66 -7.27
C ASN A 297 4.80 47.43 -5.94
N TYR A 298 5.70 46.97 -5.08
CA TYR A 298 5.66 47.31 -3.64
C TYR A 298 6.52 48.52 -3.20
N ASP A 299 7.25 49.16 -4.13
CA ASP A 299 8.13 50.32 -3.84
C ASP A 299 7.41 51.56 -3.28
N ALA A 300 6.07 51.55 -3.18
CA ALA A 300 5.23 52.68 -2.79
C ALA A 300 4.63 52.61 -1.37
N PHE A 301 4.77 51.51 -0.61
CA PHE A 301 3.96 51.28 0.61
C PHE A 301 4.73 51.19 1.94
N SER A 302 6.02 51.55 2.01
CA SER A 302 6.80 51.47 3.26
C SER A 302 6.55 52.61 4.27
N SER A 303 5.55 53.48 4.04
CA SER A 303 5.37 54.76 4.74
C SER A 303 4.01 54.97 5.43
N SER A 304 3.24 53.90 5.67
CA SER A 304 2.06 53.88 6.54
C SER A 304 1.62 52.42 6.78
N SER A 305 1.22 51.95 7.97
CA SER A 305 0.96 52.64 9.24
C SER A 305 0.92 51.61 10.37
N SER A 306 1.51 51.93 11.52
CA SER A 306 1.40 51.16 12.77
C SER A 306 0.32 51.76 13.68
N SER A 307 -0.70 50.99 14.06
CA SER A 307 -1.56 51.31 15.22
C SER A 307 -2.32 50.08 15.72
N SER A 308 -2.29 49.90 17.03
CA SER A 308 -2.92 48.85 17.84
C SER A 308 -4.32 49.22 18.33
N ASP A 309 -5.07 48.20 18.75
CA ASP A 309 -6.08 48.12 19.85
C ASP A 309 -7.23 47.18 19.43
N SER A 310 -7.96 46.45 20.27
CA SER A 310 -7.80 45.77 21.57
C SER A 310 -9.24 45.38 21.97
N GLU A 311 -9.49 44.16 22.43
CA GLU A 311 -10.81 43.74 22.94
C GLU A 311 -10.64 42.83 24.17
N ASP A 312 -11.29 43.21 25.27
CA ASP A 312 -11.58 42.40 26.46
C ASP A 312 -12.97 41.77 26.31
N GLU A 313 -13.20 40.54 26.82
CA GLU A 313 -14.35 40.25 27.70
C GLU A 313 -14.30 38.86 28.39
N ASN A 314 -15.18 38.63 29.38
CA ASN A 314 -15.01 37.67 30.47
C ASN A 314 -15.96 36.44 30.45
N ASN A 315 -15.40 35.31 30.94
CA ASN A 315 -15.95 34.25 31.81
C ASN A 315 -17.46 34.20 32.22
N MET A 316 -18.10 33.02 32.26
CA MET A 316 -18.70 32.35 33.48
C MET A 316 -19.47 31.01 33.17
N GLU A 317 -19.87 30.26 34.21
CA GLU A 317 -20.47 28.89 34.20
C GLU A 317 -22.03 28.86 34.30
N SER A 318 -22.82 27.77 34.54
CA SER A 318 -22.56 26.39 35.05
C SER A 318 -23.65 25.30 34.72
N GLU A 319 -23.43 24.10 35.28
CA GLU A 319 -24.24 22.87 35.54
C GLU A 319 -25.79 22.81 35.41
N SER A 320 -26.32 21.60 35.12
CA SER A 320 -27.10 20.78 36.10
C SER A 320 -27.73 19.47 35.53
N GLU A 321 -28.00 18.48 36.39
CA GLU A 321 -28.51 17.13 36.08
C GLU A 321 -30.04 16.96 36.29
N GLY A 322 -30.60 15.81 35.85
CA GLY A 322 -31.87 15.27 36.37
C GLY A 322 -32.22 13.87 35.84
N GLY A 323 -32.40 12.89 36.72
CA GLY A 323 -32.76 11.50 36.37
C GLY A 323 -33.85 10.88 37.27
N VAL A 324 -34.45 9.75 36.86
CA VAL A 324 -35.48 9.00 37.63
C VAL A 324 -35.31 7.46 37.46
N LYS A 325 -35.86 6.70 38.42
CA LYS A 325 -35.58 5.29 38.79
C LYS A 325 -36.36 4.18 38.05
N LEU A 326 -35.86 2.95 38.24
CA LEU A 326 -36.52 1.62 38.11
C LEU A 326 -37.60 1.38 39.20
N PRO A 327 -38.41 0.29 39.12
CA PRO A 327 -38.03 -0.97 39.79
C PRO A 327 -38.35 -2.28 39.01
N VAL A 328 -38.21 -3.44 39.68
CA VAL A 328 -38.07 -4.82 39.18
C VAL A 328 -39.21 -5.73 39.69
N ASP A 329 -39.30 -6.99 39.20
CA ASP A 329 -39.84 -8.26 39.80
C ASP A 329 -40.75 -9.03 38.80
N GLU A 330 -40.93 -10.37 38.76
CA GLU A 330 -40.18 -11.56 39.24
C GLU A 330 -40.60 -12.79 38.35
N ALA A 331 -40.15 -14.03 38.63
CA ALA A 331 -40.22 -15.20 37.70
C ALA A 331 -41.23 -16.33 38.05
N LYS A 332 -41.52 -17.26 37.10
CA LYS A 332 -41.38 -18.76 37.24
C LYS A 332 -42.03 -19.65 36.14
N ASN A 333 -41.38 -20.81 35.92
CA ASN A 333 -41.84 -22.17 35.48
C ASN A 333 -42.72 -22.35 34.21
N LYS A 334 -42.38 -23.20 33.22
CA LYS A 334 -42.10 -24.66 33.15
C LYS A 334 -43.33 -25.58 33.23
N GLU A 335 -43.56 -26.37 32.17
CA GLU A 335 -43.90 -27.82 32.22
C GLU A 335 -43.77 -28.47 30.83
N ASP A 336 -43.36 -29.75 30.78
CA ASP A 336 -43.11 -30.56 29.58
C ASP A 336 -44.16 -31.69 29.47
N VAL A 337 -44.65 -32.03 28.26
CA VAL A 337 -45.40 -33.28 28.00
C VAL A 337 -45.09 -33.84 26.60
N ASP A 338 -44.81 -35.14 26.57
CA ASP A 338 -44.66 -36.09 25.44
C ASP A 338 -45.39 -37.40 25.91
N PRO A 339 -45.66 -38.49 25.13
CA PRO A 339 -44.93 -38.98 23.94
C PRO A 339 -45.74 -39.77 22.84
N ALA A 340 -45.00 -40.45 21.94
CA ALA A 340 -45.31 -41.70 21.18
C ALA A 340 -46.19 -41.61 19.89
N SER A 341 -46.03 -42.45 18.84
CA SER A 341 -44.99 -43.43 18.41
C SER A 341 -45.25 -43.91 16.94
N GLU A 342 -44.44 -44.84 16.40
CA GLU A 342 -44.47 -45.46 15.03
C GLU A 342 -43.75 -44.63 13.94
N ASP A 343 -43.04 -45.18 12.93
CA ASP A 343 -43.07 -46.52 12.33
C ASP A 343 -41.73 -46.91 11.60
N SER A 344 -41.22 -48.14 11.73
CA SER A 344 -39.83 -48.53 11.40
C SER A 344 -39.50 -48.76 9.90
N LYS A 345 -40.19 -48.05 9.01
CA LYS A 345 -39.84 -47.92 7.58
C LYS A 345 -39.49 -46.50 7.17
N THR A 346 -39.74 -45.50 8.02
CA THR A 346 -39.20 -44.16 7.82
C THR A 346 -37.69 -44.18 8.02
N ASP A 347 -37.18 -44.94 9.01
CA ASP A 347 -35.77 -44.97 9.42
C ASP A 347 -34.77 -45.11 8.26
N ALA A 348 -35.00 -46.00 7.28
CA ALA A 348 -34.05 -46.19 6.18
C ALA A 348 -34.02 -45.01 5.19
N LEU A 349 -35.19 -44.45 4.87
CA LEU A 349 -35.29 -43.26 4.01
C LEU A 349 -34.85 -41.99 4.75
N GLU A 350 -35.13 -41.91 6.04
CA GLU A 350 -34.73 -40.80 6.90
C GLU A 350 -33.24 -40.84 7.23
N GLU A 351 -32.63 -42.03 7.35
CA GLU A 351 -31.19 -42.20 7.47
C GLU A 351 -30.46 -41.96 6.14
N GLU A 352 -31.05 -42.33 5.00
CA GLU A 352 -30.54 -41.92 3.68
C GLU A 352 -30.64 -40.39 3.51
N LEU A 353 -31.76 -39.77 3.90
CA LEU A 353 -31.94 -38.31 3.90
C LEU A 353 -30.96 -37.60 4.87
N ARG A 354 -30.71 -38.17 6.06
CA ARG A 354 -29.71 -37.67 7.01
C ARG A 354 -28.29 -37.84 6.47
N GLN A 355 -27.99 -38.93 5.76
CA GLN A 355 -26.70 -39.11 5.08
C GLN A 355 -26.55 -38.11 3.93
N GLU A 356 -27.59 -37.86 3.13
CA GLU A 356 -27.60 -36.79 2.12
C GLU A 356 -27.40 -35.40 2.75
N GLN A 357 -28.05 -35.12 3.88
CA GLN A 357 -27.86 -33.87 4.62
C GLN A 357 -26.44 -33.75 5.18
N LEU A 358 -25.86 -34.80 5.76
CA LEU A 358 -24.46 -34.80 6.21
C LEU A 358 -23.48 -34.62 5.05
N ILE A 359 -23.71 -35.29 3.92
CA ILE A 359 -22.91 -35.16 2.68
C ILE A 359 -23.04 -33.73 2.15
N GLY A 360 -24.25 -33.14 2.16
CA GLY A 360 -24.50 -31.75 1.79
C GLY A 360 -23.79 -30.75 2.71
N VAL A 361 -23.81 -30.98 4.03
CA VAL A 361 -23.05 -30.19 5.00
C VAL A 361 -21.54 -30.32 4.77
N GLN A 362 -21.03 -31.52 4.46
CA GLN A 362 -19.61 -31.74 4.13
C GLN A 362 -19.21 -31.11 2.78
N ALA A 363 -20.08 -31.12 1.77
CA ALA A 363 -19.86 -30.42 0.49
C ALA A 363 -19.92 -28.89 0.62
N ASN A 364 -20.63 -28.39 1.65
CA ASN A 364 -20.74 -26.97 1.96
C ASN A 364 -19.60 -26.45 2.85
N LEU A 365 -18.73 -27.31 3.41
CA LEU A 365 -17.64 -26.97 4.35
C LEU A 365 -16.26 -26.79 3.69
#